data_AF-A0A2S5CS74-F1
#
_entry.id   AF-A0A2S5CS74-F1
#
_cell.length_a   1.000
_cell.length_b   1.000
_cell.length_c   1.000
_cell.angle_alpha   90.00
_cell.angle_beta   90.00
_cell.angle_gamma   90.00
#
_symmetry.space_group_name_H-M   'P 1'
#
loop_
_entity.id
_entity.type
_entity.pdbx_description
1 polymer ?
#
loop_
_entity_poly.entity_id
_entity_poly.type
_entity_poly.pdbx_seq_one_letter_code
_entity_poly.pdbx_strand_id
1 'polypeptide(L)' 'MNVLAEMVKAAAKTSQVICSTQSAAFANQFEPEDFIVVDQQKGVSTFKRPDKKALEHWLDNYGMGEIWSKNLIGGRPEW' A
#
# COMPACT_ATOMS: atom_id res chain seq x y z
N MET A 1 3.70 14.12 -5.86
CA MET A 1 3.90 13.08 -4.82
C MET A 1 5.26 12.39 -4.94
N ASN A 2 5.83 12.25 -6.15
CA ASN A 2 7.10 11.55 -6.39
C ASN A 2 8.28 12.04 -5.53
N VAL A 3 8.46 13.36 -5.36
CA VAL A 3 9.58 13.90 -4.54
C VAL A 3 9.53 13.37 -3.10
N LEU A 4 8.35 13.35 -2.47
CA LEU A 4 8.19 12.82 -1.11
C LEU A 4 8.52 11.32 -1.06
N ALA A 5 8.04 10.54 -2.03
CA ALA A 5 8.32 9.11 -2.08
C ALA A 5 9.82 8.82 -2.26
N GLU A 6 10.51 9.59 -3.10
CA GLU A 6 11.95 9.46 -3.29
C GLU A 6 12.74 9.85 -2.03
N MET A 7 12.29 10.88 -1.30
CA MET A 7 12.87 11.21 0.01
C MET A 7 12.69 10.07 1.01
N VAL A 8 11.50 9.46 1.06
CA VAL A 8 11.23 8.30 1.93
C VAL A 8 12.13 7.11 1.56
N LYS A 9 12.23 6.77 0.27
CA LYS A 9 13.11 5.69 -0.21
C LYS A 9 14.58 5.98 0.07
N ALA A 10 15.02 7.23 -0.04
CA ALA A 10 16.40 7.62 0.28
C ALA A 10 16.69 7.44 1.78
N ALA A 11 15.79 7.90 2.65
CA ALA A 11 15.93 7.72 4.10
C ALA A 11 15.88 6.23 4.50
N ALA A 12 15.07 5.43 3.80
CA ALA A 12 14.92 3.99 4.03
C ALA A 12 16.21 3.19 3.79
N LYS A 13 17.19 3.76 3.07
CA LYS A 13 18.49 3.10 2.83
C LYS A 13 19.33 2.95 4.10
N THR A 14 19.14 3.82 5.09
CA THR A 14 19.95 3.84 6.33
C THR A 14 19.13 3.69 7.60
N SER A 15 17.81 3.86 7.52
CA SER A 15 16.91 3.82 8.67
C SER A 15 15.60 3.11 8.30
N GLN A 16 14.96 2.45 9.26
CA GLN A 16 13.60 1.95 9.02
C GLN A 16 12.61 3.11 8.99
N VAL A 17 11.80 3.18 7.94
CA VAL A 17 10.74 4.19 7.79
C VAL A 17 9.40 3.47 7.68
N ILE A 18 8.45 3.84 8.55
CA ILE A 18 7.08 3.34 8.52
C ILE A 18 6.16 4.54 8.26
N CYS A 19 5.35 4.45 7.21
CA CYS A 19 4.39 5.50 6.85
C CYS A 19 2.97 4.93 6.88
N SER A 20 2.04 5.65 7.49
CA SER A 20 0.61 5.45 7.24
C SER A 20 0.15 6.50 6.21
N THR A 21 -0.70 6.09 5.28
CA THR A 21 -1.19 6.99 4.23
C THR A 21 -2.63 6.68 3.88
N GLN A 22 -3.38 7.72 3.52
CA GLN A 22 -4.67 7.61 2.83
C GLN A 22 -4.59 8.12 1.38
N SER A 23 -3.38 8.39 0.88
CA SER A 23 -3.16 8.93 -0.45
C SER A 23 -2.85 7.84 -1.45
N ALA A 24 -3.79 7.55 -2.36
CA ALA A 24 -3.57 6.63 -3.47
C ALA A 24 -2.38 7.08 -4.36
N ALA A 25 -2.17 8.39 -4.53
CA ALA A 25 -1.04 8.92 -5.30
C ALA A 25 0.32 8.61 -4.64
N PHE A 26 0.38 8.55 -3.30
CA PHE A 26 1.59 8.13 -2.58
C PHE A 26 1.76 6.62 -2.64
N ALA A 27 0.66 5.86 -2.44
CA ALA A 27 0.67 4.40 -2.57
C ALA A 27 1.17 3.94 -3.95
N ASN A 28 0.84 4.65 -5.03
CA ASN A 28 1.34 4.39 -6.39
C ASN A 28 2.86 4.47 -6.54
N GLN A 29 3.61 4.96 -5.56
CA GLN A 29 5.06 5.09 -5.62
C GLN A 29 5.82 3.88 -5.03
N PHE A 30 5.10 2.85 -4.58
CA PHE A 30 5.61 1.69 -3.85
C PHE A 30 5.07 0.38 -4.42
N GLU A 31 5.75 -0.72 -4.11
CA GLU A 31 5.45 -2.08 -4.59
C GLU A 31 4.66 -2.88 -3.54
N PRO A 32 3.93 -3.95 -3.91
CA PRO A 32 3.12 -4.74 -2.97
C PRO A 32 3.84 -5.17 -1.69
N GLU A 33 5.14 -5.48 -1.77
CA GLU A 33 5.97 -5.91 -0.65
C GLU A 33 6.21 -4.81 0.40
N ASP A 34 6.09 -3.55 -0.01
CA ASP A 34 6.24 -2.37 0.86
C ASP A 34 4.98 -2.13 1.71
N PHE A 35 3.87 -2.80 1.42
CA PHE A 35 2.59 -2.56 2.08
C PHE A 35 2.34 -3.49 3.26
N ILE A 36 1.70 -2.91 4.28
CA ILE A 36 0.90 -3.62 5.27
C ILE A 36 -0.48 -2.99 5.22
N VAL A 37 -1.47 -3.79 4.84
CA VAL A 37 -2.88 -3.38 4.81
C VAL A 37 -3.50 -3.68 6.18
N VAL A 38 -4.21 -2.70 6.71
CA VAL A 38 -4.91 -2.80 7.99
C VAL A 38 -6.40 -2.74 7.74
N ASP A 39 -7.12 -3.78 8.11
CA ASP A 39 -8.58 -3.85 8.10
C ASP A 39 -9.10 -4.01 9.53
N GLN A 40 -10.32 -3.53 9.80
CA GLN A 40 -11.03 -3.88 11.01
C GLN A 40 -11.95 -5.08 10.74
N GLN A 41 -11.88 -6.12 11.57
CA GLN A 41 -12.79 -7.25 11.50
C GLN A 41 -13.37 -7.49 12.89
N LYS A 42 -14.69 -7.30 13.04
CA LYS A 42 -15.40 -7.47 14.33
C LYS A 42 -14.77 -6.66 15.47
N GLY A 43 -14.37 -5.41 15.19
CA GLY A 43 -13.73 -4.52 16.16
C GLY A 43 -12.23 -4.79 16.41
N VAL A 44 -11.62 -5.74 15.72
CA VAL A 44 -10.19 -6.08 15.86
C VAL A 44 -9.43 -5.71 14.60
N SER A 45 -8.31 -5.01 14.75
CA SER A 45 -7.42 -4.71 13.62
C SER A 45 -6.70 -5.97 13.15
N THR A 46 -6.78 -6.24 11.85
CA THR A 46 -6.08 -7.32 11.16
C THR A 46 -5.08 -6.73 10.19
N PHE A 47 -3.86 -7.24 10.22
CA PHE A 47 -2.73 -6.74 9.43
C PHE A 47 -2.34 -7.81 8.43
N LYS A 48 -2.29 -7.46 7.14
CA LYS A 48 -1.95 -8.39 6.06
C LYS A 48 -1.02 -7.73 5.07
N ARG A 49 -0.11 -8.52 4.50
CA ARG A 49 0.68 -8.09 3.34
C ARG A 49 -0.03 -8.52 2.05
N PRO A 50 -0.12 -7.65 1.03
CA PRO A 50 -0.65 -8.05 -0.27
C PRO A 50 0.16 -9.19 -0.88
N ASP A 51 -0.52 -10.17 -1.47
CA ASP A 51 0.15 -11.23 -2.22
C ASP A 51 0.45 -10.74 -3.64
N LYS A 52 1.74 -10.51 -3.93
CA LYS A 52 2.21 -10.05 -5.24
C LYS A 52 1.75 -10.97 -6.37
N LYS A 53 1.74 -12.29 -6.16
CA LYS A 53 1.35 -13.27 -7.19
C LYS A 53 -0.15 -13.18 -7.49
N ALA A 54 -0.96 -13.00 -6.46
CA ALA A 54 -2.40 -12.79 -6.63
C ALA A 54 -2.72 -11.48 -7.37
N LEU A 55 -1.81 -10.51 -7.33
CA LEU A 55 -1.94 -9.20 -7.98
C LEU A 55 -1.25 -9.10 -9.35
N GLU A 56 -0.54 -10.14 -9.79
CA GLU A 56 0.34 -10.08 -10.98
C GLU A 56 -0.37 -9.51 -12.21
N HIS A 57 -1.54 -10.06 -12.56
CA HIS A 57 -2.33 -9.58 -13.69
C HIS A 57 -2.87 -8.14 -13.55
N TRP A 58 -3.05 -7.68 -12.31
CA TRP A 58 -3.50 -6.31 -12.04
C TRP A 58 -2.35 -5.31 -12.13
N LEU A 59 -1.16 -5.71 -11.67
CA LEU A 59 0.05 -4.88 -11.71
C LEU A 59 0.52 -4.56 -13.13
N ASP A 60 0.15 -5.38 -14.12
CA ASP A 60 0.41 -5.11 -15.54
C ASP A 60 -0.24 -3.82 -16.04
N ASN A 61 -1.38 -3.43 -15.45
CA ASN A 61 -2.23 -2.34 -15.96
C ASN A 61 -2.52 -1.24 -14.94
N TYR A 62 -2.22 -1.47 -13.65
CA TYR A 62 -2.63 -0.59 -12.57
C TYR A 62 -1.54 -0.43 -11.52
N GLY A 63 -1.36 0.79 -11.02
CA GLY A 63 -0.53 1.06 -9.85
C GLY A 63 -1.18 0.60 -8.54
N MET A 64 -0.38 0.48 -7.48
CA MET A 64 -0.86 0.02 -6.17
C MET A 64 -2.00 0.86 -5.57
N GLY A 65 -1.98 2.18 -5.76
CA GLY A 65 -3.05 3.09 -5.35
C GLY A 65 -4.35 2.87 -6.13
N GLU A 66 -4.27 2.45 -7.40
CA GLU A 66 -5.44 2.06 -8.20
C GLU A 66 -5.96 0.69 -7.77
N ILE A 67 -5.08 -0.28 -7.53
CA ILE A 67 -5.41 -1.61 -6.97
C ILE A 67 -6.15 -1.45 -5.63
N TRP A 68 -5.63 -0.58 -4.76
CA TRP A 68 -6.28 -0.20 -3.51
C TRP A 68 -7.64 0.47 -3.75
N SER A 69 -7.71 1.38 -4.73
CA SER A 69 -8.95 2.05 -5.18
C SER A 69 -9.93 1.15 -5.94
N LYS A 70 -9.56 -0.10 -6.22
CA LYS A 70 -10.45 -1.18 -6.71
C LYS A 70 -10.83 -2.22 -5.63
N ASN A 71 -10.37 -2.04 -4.40
CA ASN A 71 -10.64 -2.89 -3.23
C ASN A 71 -10.04 -4.29 -3.31
N LEU A 72 -8.97 -4.47 -4.08
CA LEU A 72 -8.34 -5.78 -4.26
C LEU A 72 -7.50 -6.21 -3.04
N ILE A 73 -7.10 -5.25 -2.20
CA ILE A 73 -6.20 -5.49 -1.07
C ILE A 73 -6.79 -5.11 0.29
N GLY A 74 -8.05 -4.65 0.36
CA GLY A 74 -8.66 -4.13 1.60
C GLY A 74 -8.17 -2.74 1.97
N GLY A 75 -8.07 -2.45 3.27
CA GLY A 75 -7.53 -1.20 3.81
C GLY A 75 -8.45 0.00 3.63
N ARG A 76 -9.77 -0.24 3.65
CA ARG A 76 -10.79 0.80 3.45
C ARG A 76 -11.64 0.96 4.70
N PRO A 77 -12.23 2.15 4.91
CA PRO A 77 -13.28 2.30 5.90
C PRO A 77 -14.45 1.37 5.58
N GLU A 78 -14.89 0.57 6.56
CA GLU A 78 -16.20 -0.05 6.53
C GLU A 78 -17.25 1.06 6.70
N TRP A 79 -18.18 1.19 5.75
CA TRP A 79 -19.38 2.02 5.87
C TRP A 79 -20.62 1.13 5.84
#